data_AF-A0A7K8ZXB0-F1
#
_entry.id   AF-A0A7K8ZXB0-F1
#
_cell.length_a   1.000
_cell.length_b   1.000
_cell.length_c   1.000
_cell.angle_alpha   90.00
_cell.angle_beta   90.00
_cell.angle_gamma   90.00
#
_symmetry.space_group_name_H-M   'P 1'
#
loop_
_entity.id
_entity.type
_entity.pdbx_description
1 polymer ?
#
loop_
_entity_poly.entity_id
_entity_poly.type
_entity_poly.pdbx_seq_one_letter_code
_entity_poly.pdbx_strand_id
1 'polypeptide(L)'
;QDKEKLKIFKLSDPPSAEMVKDMIKYARNVIEEFRRAKHYKYILCSCIMKGHLFIGFLDFFIPPSELLEICELSLDKMGAVFEDSNVYMLHMMYQAMGVCLYVQDWEGALRYGQKIIRPYSKHYPPYSLNVASMWLKLGRLYMALNNRTAGVKALKRAIAIMEVAHGKDHPYISEIKKELEDH
;
A
#
# COMPACT_ATOMS: atom_id res chain seq x y z
N GLN A 1 21.72 -3.50 -5.31
CA GLN A 1 20.38 -3.46 -4.67
C GLN A 1 19.48 -2.37 -5.25
N ASP A 2 19.94 -1.15 -5.53
CA ASP A 2 19.04 -0.09 -5.99
C ASP A 2 18.56 -0.21 -7.45
N LYS A 3 19.33 -0.86 -8.35
CA LYS A 3 18.92 -1.09 -9.75
C LYS A 3 17.68 -1.98 -9.89
N GLU A 4 17.44 -2.91 -8.95
CA GLU A 4 16.26 -3.78 -9.00
C GLU A 4 14.97 -3.08 -8.57
N LYS A 5 15.08 -1.96 -7.85
CA LYS A 5 13.95 -1.16 -7.35
C LYS A 5 13.36 -0.24 -8.41
N LEU A 6 14.15 0.12 -9.42
CA LEU A 6 13.78 1.03 -10.51
C LEU A 6 13.58 0.29 -11.85
N LYS A 7 12.95 -0.90 -11.81
CA LYS A 7 12.71 -1.67 -13.04
C LYS A 7 11.83 -0.89 -14.01
N ILE A 8 12.30 -0.85 -15.25
CA ILE A 8 11.63 -0.27 -16.42
C ILE A 8 11.22 -1.41 -17.34
N PHE A 9 10.15 -1.22 -18.12
CA PHE A 9 9.74 -2.24 -19.08
C PHE A 9 10.87 -2.51 -20.09
N LYS A 10 11.15 -3.80 -20.32
CA LYS A 10 11.92 -4.24 -21.49
C LYS A 10 11.01 -4.26 -22.71
N LEU A 11 10.66 -3.07 -23.21
CA LEU A 11 9.98 -2.91 -24.50
C LEU A 11 10.93 -3.28 -25.65
N SER A 12 10.37 -3.55 -26.83
CA SER A 12 11.15 -3.72 -28.07
C SER A 12 12.06 -2.52 -28.35
N ASP A 13 11.61 -1.32 -27.95
CA ASP A 13 12.38 -0.10 -27.88
C ASP A 13 12.45 0.40 -26.42
N PRO A 14 13.62 0.37 -25.76
CA PRO A 14 13.74 0.80 -24.38
C PRO A 14 13.47 2.31 -24.24
N PRO A 15 12.79 2.76 -23.17
CA PRO A 15 12.53 4.18 -22.96
C PRO A 15 13.84 4.96 -22.82
N SER A 16 13.87 6.18 -23.36
CA SER A 16 15.05 7.04 -23.30
C SER A 16 15.42 7.39 -21.85
N ALA A 17 16.70 7.66 -21.59
CA ALA A 17 17.16 8.03 -20.24
C ALA A 17 16.47 9.29 -19.71
N GLU A 18 16.15 10.25 -20.58
CA GLU A 18 15.44 11.47 -20.20
C GLU A 18 13.98 11.17 -19.83
N MET A 19 13.28 10.32 -20.59
CA MET A 19 11.93 9.88 -20.28
C MET A 19 11.85 9.16 -18.93
N VAL A 20 12.84 8.32 -18.61
CA VAL A 20 12.94 7.67 -17.30
C VAL A 20 13.14 8.71 -16.18
N LYS A 21 14.03 9.68 -16.37
CA LYS A 21 14.31 10.74 -15.40
C LYS A 21 13.09 11.63 -15.14
N ASP A 22 12.38 12.02 -16.20
CA ASP A 22 11.14 12.79 -16.10
C ASP A 22 10.04 12.00 -15.37
N MET A 23 9.92 10.70 -15.65
CA MET A 23 8.96 9.86 -14.97
C MET A 23 9.30 9.69 -13.48
N ILE A 24 10.59 9.60 -13.11
CA ILE A 24 11.01 9.61 -11.70
C ILE A 24 10.64 10.92 -11.02
N LYS A 25 10.84 12.07 -11.70
CA LYS A 25 10.45 13.38 -11.17
C LYS A 25 8.93 13.46 -10.97
N TYR A 26 8.16 13.03 -11.95
CA TYR A 26 6.70 12.93 -11.87
C TYR A 26 6.26 12.08 -10.67
N ALA A 27 6.80 10.87 -10.54
CA ALA A 27 6.45 9.95 -9.46
C ALA A 27 6.69 10.55 -8.06
N ARG A 28 7.82 11.24 -7.87
CA ARG A 28 8.13 11.93 -6.61
C ARG A 28 7.14 13.04 -6.30
N ASN A 29 6.76 13.82 -7.30
CA ASN A 29 5.79 14.90 -7.15
C ASN A 29 4.42 14.36 -6.76
N VAL A 30 3.93 13.35 -7.46
CA VAL A 30 2.63 12.70 -7.17
C VAL A 30 2.59 12.14 -5.75
N ILE A 31 3.66 11.47 -5.30
CA ILE A 31 3.71 10.91 -3.94
C ILE A 31 3.59 12.03 -2.90
N GLU A 32 4.26 13.15 -3.13
CA GLU A 32 4.21 14.31 -2.24
C GLU A 32 2.85 15.01 -2.27
N GLU A 33 2.24 15.16 -3.45
CA GLU A 33 0.89 15.69 -3.61
C GLU A 33 -0.15 14.81 -2.93
N PHE A 34 -0.08 13.50 -3.12
CA PHE A 34 -0.97 12.54 -2.46
C PHE A 34 -0.81 12.59 -0.93
N ARG A 35 0.43 12.71 -0.44
CA ARG A 35 0.73 12.87 0.99
C ARG A 35 0.06 14.12 1.56
N ARG A 36 0.12 15.24 0.84
CA ARG A 36 -0.54 16.50 1.23
C ARG A 36 -2.06 16.37 1.22
N ALA A 37 -2.64 15.85 0.13
CA ALA A 37 -4.08 15.63 0.00
C ALA A 37 -4.64 14.77 1.14
N LYS A 38 -3.91 13.71 1.52
CA LYS A 38 -4.25 12.88 2.68
C LYS A 38 -4.17 13.67 3.99
N HIS A 39 -3.14 14.49 4.19
CA HIS A 39 -2.93 15.24 5.43
C HIS A 39 -4.03 16.28 5.70
N TYR A 40 -4.49 17.00 4.67
CA TYR A 40 -5.63 17.93 4.80
C TYR A 40 -6.88 17.22 5.33
N LYS A 41 -7.15 16.00 4.89
CA LYS A 41 -8.28 15.18 5.38
C LYS A 41 -8.13 14.77 6.85
N TYR A 42 -6.93 14.37 7.29
CA TYR A 42 -6.72 13.99 8.71
C TYR A 42 -6.78 15.19 9.66
N ILE A 43 -6.27 16.36 9.23
CA ILE A 43 -6.39 17.61 10.01
C ILE A 43 -7.85 18.03 10.11
N LEU A 44 -8.59 18.08 8.99
CA LEU A 44 -10.00 18.46 9.00
C LEU A 44 -10.84 17.49 9.84
N CYS A 45 -10.59 16.19 9.73
CA CYS A 45 -11.24 15.16 10.55
C CYS A 45 -10.94 15.35 12.04
N SER A 46 -9.69 15.66 12.42
CA SER A 46 -9.36 15.97 13.81
C SER A 46 -9.98 17.28 14.30
N CYS A 47 -10.15 18.30 13.46
CA CYS A 47 -10.75 19.59 13.83
C CYS A 47 -12.27 19.47 14.00
N ILE A 48 -12.95 18.73 13.10
CA ILE A 48 -14.38 18.43 13.18
C ILE A 48 -14.67 17.57 14.43
N MET A 49 -13.85 16.55 14.70
CA MET A 49 -14.00 15.71 15.90
C MET A 49 -13.69 16.45 17.22
N LYS A 50 -12.96 17.58 17.16
CA LYS A 50 -12.61 18.40 18.34
C LYS A 50 -13.49 19.65 18.49
N GLY A 51 -14.50 19.87 17.64
CA GLY A 51 -15.52 20.91 17.84
C GLY A 51 -15.05 22.37 17.66
N HIS A 52 -13.86 22.62 17.10
CA HIS A 52 -13.38 23.97 16.83
C HIS A 52 -13.64 24.32 15.35
N LEU A 53 -14.77 24.95 15.08
CA LEU A 53 -15.06 25.61 13.81
C LEU A 53 -14.55 27.05 13.87
N PHE A 54 -13.56 27.39 13.05
CA PHE A 54 -13.14 28.70 12.51
C PHE A 54 -11.76 28.38 11.91
N ILE A 55 -11.47 28.55 10.61
CA ILE A 55 -11.25 29.81 9.87
C ILE A 55 -11.41 29.50 8.36
N GLY A 56 -11.93 30.46 7.60
CA GLY A 56 -12.08 30.38 6.15
C GLY A 56 -10.77 30.23 5.36
N PHE A 57 -10.73 29.19 4.53
CA PHE A 57 -10.23 29.22 3.16
C PHE A 57 -10.94 28.06 2.44
N LEU A 58 -11.02 28.11 1.12
CA LEU A 58 -11.74 27.15 0.28
C LEU A 58 -11.09 25.74 0.35
N ASP A 59 -11.22 25.03 1.47
CA ASP A 59 -10.63 23.70 1.65
C ASP A 59 -11.52 22.65 0.99
N PHE A 60 -11.20 22.38 -0.27
CA PHE A 60 -11.78 21.33 -1.11
C PHE A 60 -11.71 19.99 -0.35
N PHE A 61 -12.86 19.50 0.13
CA PHE A 61 -12.97 18.16 0.68
C PHE A 61 -12.71 17.16 -0.44
N ILE A 62 -11.50 16.60 -0.53
CA ILE A 62 -11.19 15.57 -1.53
C ILE A 62 -11.87 14.25 -1.09
N PRO A 63 -12.92 13.79 -1.79
CA PRO A 63 -13.58 12.54 -1.50
C PRO A 63 -12.61 11.36 -1.70
N PRO A 64 -12.83 10.23 -1.01
CA PRO A 64 -12.02 9.02 -1.22
C PRO A 64 -11.92 8.56 -2.68
N SER A 65 -12.97 8.80 -3.48
CA SER A 65 -13.00 8.47 -4.91
C SER A 65 -11.95 9.24 -5.70
N GLU A 66 -11.79 10.54 -5.44
CA GLU A 66 -10.76 11.36 -6.08
C GLU A 66 -9.35 10.93 -5.67
N LEU A 67 -9.14 10.51 -4.41
CA LEU A 67 -7.86 9.95 -3.98
C LEU A 67 -7.52 8.64 -4.71
N LEU A 68 -8.52 7.78 -4.91
CA LEU A 68 -8.34 6.55 -5.67
C LEU A 68 -8.06 6.85 -7.14
N GLU A 69 -8.78 7.80 -7.74
CA GLU A 69 -8.58 8.27 -9.11
C GLU A 69 -7.17 8.83 -9.32
N ILE A 70 -6.66 9.66 -8.39
CA ILE A 70 -5.27 10.14 -8.41
C ILE A 70 -4.30 8.95 -8.43
N CYS A 71 -4.54 7.92 -7.63
CA CYS A 71 -3.69 6.73 -7.63
C CYS A 71 -3.75 5.99 -8.97
N GLU A 72 -4.95 5.77 -9.52
CA GLU A 72 -5.17 5.02 -10.75
C GLU A 72 -4.58 5.73 -11.97
N LEU A 73 -4.83 7.03 -12.13
CA LEU A 73 -4.25 7.86 -13.19
C LEU A 73 -2.72 7.89 -13.09
N SER A 74 -2.18 7.97 -11.87
CA SER A 74 -0.73 7.97 -11.65
C SER A 74 -0.11 6.61 -11.98
N LEU A 75 -0.78 5.52 -11.62
CA LEU A 75 -0.34 4.16 -11.95
C LEU A 75 -0.36 3.92 -13.46
N ASP A 76 -1.41 4.37 -14.16
CA ASP A 76 -1.50 4.25 -15.62
C ASP A 76 -0.37 5.01 -16.32
N LYS A 77 -0.17 6.28 -15.94
CA LYS A 77 0.89 7.12 -16.50
C LYS A 77 2.29 6.58 -16.23
N MET A 78 2.57 6.14 -15.00
CA MET A 78 3.86 5.54 -14.67
C MET A 78 4.05 4.17 -15.33
N GLY A 79 2.97 3.41 -15.51
CA GLY A 79 2.95 2.09 -16.15
C GLY A 79 3.39 2.10 -17.61
N ALA A 80 3.38 3.27 -18.28
CA ALA A 80 3.98 3.43 -19.60
C ALA A 80 5.52 3.27 -19.60
N VAL A 81 6.18 3.36 -18.44
CA VAL A 81 7.66 3.38 -18.30
C VAL A 81 8.15 2.35 -17.29
N PHE A 82 7.49 2.27 -16.14
CA PHE A 82 7.88 1.47 -15.00
C PHE A 82 7.12 0.15 -14.97
N GLU A 83 7.83 -0.95 -14.71
CA GLU A 83 7.17 -2.23 -14.43
C GLU A 83 6.37 -2.16 -13.13
N ASP A 84 5.34 -2.99 -12.97
CA ASP A 84 4.56 -3.13 -11.72
C ASP A 84 5.41 -3.36 -10.47
N SER A 85 6.60 -3.94 -10.64
CA SER A 85 7.54 -4.18 -9.55
C SER A 85 8.37 -2.96 -9.14
N ASN A 86 8.28 -1.85 -9.86
CA ASN A 86 8.98 -0.60 -9.54
C ASN A 86 8.49 -0.01 -8.21
N VAL A 87 9.40 0.53 -7.39
CA VAL A 87 9.06 1.07 -6.07
C VAL A 87 8.06 2.22 -6.10
N TYR A 88 8.03 3.02 -7.17
CA TYR A 88 7.04 4.08 -7.33
C TYR A 88 5.64 3.53 -7.63
N MET A 89 5.56 2.51 -8.49
CA MET A 89 4.32 1.77 -8.76
C MET A 89 3.79 1.14 -7.47
N LEU A 90 4.67 0.44 -6.74
CA LEU A 90 4.32 -0.21 -5.47
C LEU A 90 3.86 0.79 -4.41
N HIS A 91 4.48 1.98 -4.35
CA HIS A 91 4.06 3.02 -3.43
C HIS A 91 2.62 3.46 -3.73
N MET A 92 2.31 3.77 -4.99
CA MET A 92 0.97 4.21 -5.36
C MET A 92 -0.07 3.10 -5.21
N MET A 93 0.27 1.84 -5.51
CA MET A 93 -0.61 0.69 -5.22
C MET A 93 -0.88 0.55 -3.71
N TYR A 94 0.14 0.77 -2.87
CA TYR A 94 -0.04 0.74 -1.41
C TYR A 94 -0.96 1.86 -0.91
N GLN A 95 -0.86 3.05 -1.50
CA GLN A 95 -1.79 4.14 -1.19
C GLN A 95 -3.22 3.82 -1.64
N ALA A 96 -3.39 3.32 -2.87
CA ALA A 96 -4.69 2.89 -3.40
C ALA A 96 -5.33 1.82 -2.53
N MET A 97 -4.56 0.81 -2.10
CA MET A 97 -5.01 -0.20 -1.12
C MET A 97 -5.52 0.44 0.17
N GLY A 98 -4.82 1.45 0.70
CA GLY A 98 -5.24 2.19 1.88
C GLY A 98 -6.54 2.97 1.69
N VAL A 99 -6.76 3.52 0.48
CA VAL A 99 -8.02 4.17 0.12
C VAL A 99 -9.16 3.16 0.03
N CYS A 100 -8.96 2.03 -0.65
CA CYS A 100 -9.94 0.92 -0.71
C CYS A 100 -10.35 0.45 0.69
N LEU A 101 -9.37 0.26 1.59
CA LEU A 101 -9.64 -0.10 2.99
C LEU A 101 -10.50 0.94 3.71
N TYR A 102 -10.25 2.24 3.46
CA TYR A 102 -11.02 3.33 4.08
C TYR A 102 -12.48 3.36 3.60
N VAL A 103 -12.72 3.09 2.33
CA VAL A 103 -14.08 3.03 1.76
C VAL A 103 -14.74 1.66 1.89
N GLN A 104 -14.11 0.72 2.60
CA GLN A 104 -14.57 -0.66 2.78
C GLN A 104 -14.73 -1.44 1.46
N ASP A 105 -13.99 -1.07 0.42
CA ASP A 105 -13.81 -1.89 -0.78
C ASP A 105 -12.77 -2.99 -0.49
N TRP A 106 -13.22 -4.06 0.17
CA TRP A 106 -12.37 -5.18 0.57
C TRP A 106 -11.75 -5.90 -0.63
N GLU A 107 -12.50 -6.03 -1.72
CA GLU A 107 -12.02 -6.67 -2.94
C GLU A 107 -10.93 -5.83 -3.61
N GLY A 108 -11.13 -4.52 -3.75
CA GLY A 108 -10.10 -3.62 -4.28
C GLY A 108 -8.84 -3.61 -3.43
N ALA A 109 -8.98 -3.57 -2.11
CA ALA A 109 -7.86 -3.67 -1.19
C ALA A 109 -7.10 -5.00 -1.38
N LEU A 110 -7.82 -6.11 -1.55
CA LEU A 110 -7.21 -7.41 -1.81
C LEU A 110 -6.48 -7.44 -3.16
N ARG A 111 -7.08 -6.91 -4.23
CA ARG A 111 -6.48 -6.82 -5.57
C ARG A 111 -5.14 -6.08 -5.53
N TYR A 112 -5.09 -4.91 -4.89
CA TYR A 112 -3.83 -4.15 -4.75
C TYR A 112 -2.82 -4.89 -3.87
N GLY A 113 -3.25 -5.44 -2.73
CA GLY A 113 -2.36 -6.19 -1.83
C GLY A 113 -1.68 -7.38 -2.51
N GLN A 114 -2.40 -8.12 -3.35
CA GLN A 114 -1.86 -9.25 -4.11
C GLN A 114 -0.80 -8.81 -5.14
N LYS A 115 -0.97 -7.66 -5.78
CA LYS A 115 0.04 -7.08 -6.69
C LYS A 115 1.31 -6.67 -5.93
N ILE A 116 1.16 -6.10 -4.74
CA ILE A 116 2.28 -5.57 -3.92
C ILE A 116 3.15 -6.67 -3.31
N ILE A 117 2.54 -7.74 -2.79
CA ILE A 117 3.27 -8.70 -1.93
C ILE A 117 4.39 -9.47 -2.67
N ARG A 118 4.20 -9.73 -3.96
CA ARG A 118 5.17 -10.47 -4.79
C ARG A 118 6.47 -9.67 -4.97
N PRO A 119 6.47 -8.40 -5.42
CA PRO A 119 7.67 -7.56 -5.45
C PRO A 119 8.23 -7.24 -4.07
N TYR A 120 7.39 -7.01 -3.06
CA TYR A 120 7.85 -6.73 -1.70
C TYR A 120 8.75 -7.84 -1.15
N SER A 121 8.40 -9.10 -1.42
CA SER A 121 9.20 -10.25 -0.98
C SER A 121 10.59 -10.33 -1.65
N LYS A 122 10.82 -9.58 -2.74
CA LYS A 122 12.13 -9.48 -3.42
C LYS A 122 12.91 -8.23 -3.00
N HIS A 123 12.21 -7.12 -2.80
CA HIS A 123 12.83 -5.83 -2.49
C HIS A 123 13.27 -5.68 -1.04
N TYR A 124 12.59 -6.38 -0.12
CA TYR A 124 12.89 -6.35 1.29
C TYR A 124 13.68 -7.60 1.73
N PRO A 125 14.48 -7.48 2.80
CA PRO A 125 15.10 -8.64 3.43
C PRO A 125 14.05 -9.69 3.85
N PRO A 126 14.41 -10.99 3.91
CA PRO A 126 13.48 -12.09 4.21
C PRO A 126 12.63 -11.90 5.48
N TYR A 127 13.19 -11.26 6.51
CA TYR A 127 12.51 -11.02 7.80
C TYR A 127 12.07 -9.56 8.00
N SER A 128 11.68 -8.87 6.93
CA SER A 128 11.24 -7.48 7.02
C SER A 128 9.82 -7.35 7.61
N LEU A 129 9.68 -6.48 8.61
CA LEU A 129 8.39 -6.13 9.20
C LEU A 129 7.40 -5.52 8.17
N ASN A 130 7.91 -4.89 7.10
CA ASN A 130 7.05 -4.40 6.01
C ASN A 130 6.38 -5.56 5.26
N VAL A 131 7.11 -6.66 5.05
CA VAL A 131 6.57 -7.87 4.42
C VAL A 131 5.60 -8.57 5.36
N ALA A 132 5.92 -8.65 6.66
CA ALA A 132 5.00 -9.20 7.67
C ALA A 132 3.68 -8.42 7.76
N SER A 133 3.75 -7.09 7.85
CA SER A 133 2.59 -6.19 7.90
C SER A 133 1.70 -6.33 6.66
N MET A 134 2.30 -6.55 5.48
CA MET A 134 1.55 -6.81 4.26
C MET A 134 0.85 -8.17 4.27
N TRP A 135 1.54 -9.23 4.71
CA TRP A 135 0.92 -10.55 4.89
C TRP A 135 -0.22 -10.54 5.91
N LEU A 136 -0.08 -9.78 7.00
CA LEU A 136 -1.12 -9.63 8.02
C LEU A 136 -2.37 -8.96 7.43
N LYS A 137 -2.20 -7.88 6.66
CA LYS A 137 -3.31 -7.20 5.95
C LYS A 137 -4.01 -8.11 4.97
N LEU A 138 -3.24 -8.83 4.15
CA LEU A 138 -3.80 -9.81 3.21
C LEU A 138 -4.54 -10.95 3.92
N GLY A 139 -3.97 -11.46 5.01
CA GLY A 139 -4.60 -12.49 5.85
C GLY A 139 -5.99 -12.07 6.31
N ARG A 140 -6.08 -10.90 6.93
CA ARG A 140 -7.36 -10.33 7.40
C ARG A 140 -8.35 -10.05 6.27
N LEU A 141 -7.88 -9.53 5.14
CA LEU A 141 -8.73 -9.31 3.96
C LEU A 141 -9.31 -10.63 3.43
N TYR A 142 -8.51 -11.68 3.35
CA TYR A 142 -9.01 -13.00 2.95
C TYR A 142 -10.03 -13.56 3.96
N MET A 143 -9.82 -13.37 5.27
CA MET A 143 -10.78 -13.78 6.29
C MET A 143 -12.10 -13.02 6.14
N ALA A 144 -12.04 -11.70 5.95
CA ALA A 144 -13.22 -10.85 5.72
C ALA A 144 -14.01 -11.23 4.45
N LEU A 145 -13.32 -11.72 3.42
CA LEU A 145 -13.92 -12.20 2.16
C LEU A 145 -14.26 -13.70 2.18
N ASN A 146 -14.33 -14.32 3.37
CA ASN A 146 -14.65 -15.74 3.57
C ASN A 146 -13.70 -16.73 2.87
N ASN A 147 -12.50 -16.30 2.45
CA ASN A 147 -11.47 -17.17 1.90
C ASN A 147 -10.49 -17.62 2.99
N ARG A 148 -11.00 -18.43 3.92
CA ARG A 148 -10.25 -18.86 5.10
C ARG A 148 -8.95 -19.56 4.77
N THR A 149 -8.93 -20.43 3.77
CA THR A 149 -7.72 -21.17 3.37
C THR A 149 -6.57 -20.23 3.00
N ALA A 150 -6.86 -19.19 2.20
CA ALA A 150 -5.86 -18.17 1.84
C ALA A 150 -5.49 -17.27 3.03
N GLY A 151 -6.48 -16.90 3.85
CA GLY A 151 -6.30 -16.08 5.06
C GLY A 151 -5.34 -16.73 6.05
N VAL A 152 -5.61 -17.98 6.45
CA VAL A 152 -4.76 -18.75 7.35
C VAL A 152 -3.33 -18.87 6.82
N LYS A 153 -3.17 -19.14 5.52
CA LYS A 153 -1.86 -19.24 4.88
C LYS A 153 -1.09 -17.92 4.95
N ALA A 154 -1.76 -16.79 4.73
CA ALA A 154 -1.16 -15.46 4.80
C ALA A 154 -0.79 -15.07 6.25
N LEU A 155 -1.69 -15.30 7.21
CA LEU A 155 -1.43 -15.02 8.63
C LEU A 155 -0.26 -15.86 9.18
N LYS A 156 -0.17 -17.15 8.82
CA LYS A 156 0.99 -18.00 9.17
C LYS A 156 2.31 -17.46 8.62
N ARG A 157 2.31 -16.86 7.41
CA ARG A 157 3.50 -16.20 6.85
C ARG A 157 3.88 -14.94 7.63
N ALA A 158 2.90 -14.14 8.05
CA ALA A 158 3.15 -12.98 8.90
C ALA A 158 3.76 -13.40 10.25
N ILE A 159 3.19 -14.40 10.91
CA ILE A 159 3.69 -14.95 12.18
C ILE A 159 5.14 -15.41 12.02
N ALA A 160 5.46 -16.21 10.99
CA ALA A 160 6.82 -16.73 10.80
C ALA A 160 7.88 -15.62 10.69
N ILE A 161 7.53 -14.49 10.05
CA ILE A 161 8.45 -13.33 9.98
C ILE A 161 8.52 -12.61 11.33
N MET A 162 7.39 -12.39 11.99
CA MET A 162 7.31 -11.68 13.27
C MET A 162 7.98 -12.45 14.41
N GLU A 163 7.93 -13.78 14.42
CA GLU A 163 8.62 -14.61 15.41
C GLU A 163 10.14 -14.41 15.35
N VAL A 164 10.71 -14.21 14.16
CA VAL A 164 12.14 -13.91 13.98
C VAL A 164 12.46 -12.47 14.34
N ALA A 165 11.59 -11.51 13.95
CA ALA A 165 11.86 -10.09 14.15
C ALA A 165 11.59 -9.58 15.59
N HIS A 166 10.62 -10.17 16.28
CA HIS A 166 10.15 -9.72 17.60
C HIS A 166 10.32 -10.76 18.71
N GLY A 167 10.64 -12.02 18.37
CA GLY A 167 10.63 -13.13 19.31
C GLY A 167 9.27 -13.82 19.39
N LYS A 168 9.27 -15.11 19.74
CA LYS A 168 8.08 -15.99 19.71
C LYS A 168 6.99 -15.60 20.70
N ASP A 169 7.38 -14.98 21.81
CA ASP A 169 6.49 -14.62 22.93
C ASP A 169 5.92 -13.20 22.79
N HIS A 170 6.12 -12.56 21.63
CA HIS A 170 5.61 -11.21 21.41
C HIS A 170 4.07 -11.19 21.43
N PRO A 171 3.42 -10.27 22.18
CA PRO A 171 1.96 -10.24 22.34
C PRO A 171 1.16 -10.26 21.02
N TYR A 172 1.62 -9.51 20.01
CA TYR A 172 0.99 -9.52 18.68
C TYR A 172 0.92 -10.90 18.03
N ILE A 173 1.90 -11.78 18.29
CA ILE A 173 1.90 -13.12 17.70
C ILE A 173 0.82 -13.97 18.38
N SER A 174 0.68 -13.86 19.70
CA SER A 174 -0.37 -14.51 20.47
C SER A 174 -1.76 -14.06 20.02
N GLU A 175 -1.94 -12.76 19.75
CA GLU A 175 -3.20 -12.22 19.21
C GLU A 175 -3.54 -12.82 17.83
N ILE A 176 -2.57 -12.89 16.91
CA ILE A 176 -2.80 -13.46 15.58
C ILE A 176 -3.06 -14.97 15.67
N LYS A 177 -2.38 -15.69 16.57
CA LYS A 177 -2.65 -17.12 16.81
C LYS A 177 -4.07 -17.34 17.33
N LYS A 178 -4.54 -16.50 18.26
CA LYS A 178 -5.92 -16.54 18.73
C LYS A 178 -6.93 -16.25 17.61
N GLU A 179 -6.66 -15.26 16.74
CA GLU A 179 -7.47 -14.96 15.55
C GLU A 179 -7.61 -16.18 14.62
N LEU A 180 -6.61 -17.06 14.57
CA LEU A 180 -6.64 -18.31 13.79
C LEU A 180 -7.41 -19.46 14.47
N GLU A 181 -7.57 -19.42 15.78
CA GLU A 181 -8.30 -20.41 16.58
C GLU A 181 -9.79 -20.08 16.66
N ASP A 182 -10.12 -18.78 16.80
CA ASP A 182 -11.49 -18.28 16.94
C ASP A 182 -12.31 -18.32 15.62
N HIS A 183 -11.62 -18.33 14.49
CA HIS A 183 -12.21 -18.52 13.16
C HIS A 183 -12.01 -19.94 12.73
#